data_AF-A0A7K2KPH9-F1
#
_entry.id   AF-A0A7K2KPH9-F1
#
_cell.length_a   1.000
_cell.length_b   1.000
_cell.length_c   1.000
_cell.angle_alpha   90.00
_cell.angle_beta   90.00
_cell.angle_gamma   90.00
#
_symmetry.space_group_name_H-M   'P 1'
#
loop_
_entity.id
_entity.type
_entity.pdbx_description
1 polymer ?
#
loop_
_entity_poly.entity_id
_entity_poly.type
_entity_poly.pdbx_seq_one_letter_code
_entity_poly.pdbx_strand_id
1 'polypeptide(L)'
;ERILVGGWAGLQLGTRFLETVSGYARAYALHYPASRTGIGLGTLGPEAVTVGAALLPLVDFFAQGGRRPEREPAVPAPAWQSALQDRVST
;
A
#
# COMPACT_ATOMS: atom_id res chain seq x y z
N GLU A 1 -20.14 1.26 -3.74
CA GLU A 1 -18.72 1.36 -3.33
C GLU A 1 -18.45 0.47 -2.12
N ARG A 2 -17.19 0.27 -1.74
CA ARG A 2 -16.81 -0.61 -0.63
C ARG A 2 -15.70 0.01 0.22
N ILE A 3 -15.84 -0.10 1.53
CA ILE A 3 -14.80 0.20 2.52
C ILE A 3 -14.41 -1.13 3.17
N LEU A 4 -13.12 -1.46 3.16
CA LEU A 4 -12.61 -2.68 3.79
C LEU A 4 -11.73 -2.30 4.97
N VAL A 5 -12.06 -2.82 6.14
CA VAL A 5 -11.26 -2.68 7.36
C VAL A 5 -10.19 -3.78 7.33
N GLY A 6 -8.94 -3.37 7.14
CA GLY A 6 -7.78 -4.26 7.07
C GLY A 6 -6.90 -4.24 8.33
N GLY A 7 -5.73 -4.88 8.22
CA GLY A 7 -4.74 -4.98 9.29
C GLY A 7 -5.15 -5.92 10.42
N TRP A 8 -4.28 -6.09 11.42
CA TRP A 8 -4.57 -6.99 12.56
C TRP A 8 -5.86 -6.62 13.27
N ALA A 9 -6.21 -5.31 13.32
CA ALA A 9 -7.29 -4.82 14.17
C ALA A 9 -8.64 -5.15 13.53
N GLY A 10 -8.74 -4.99 12.21
CA GLY A 10 -9.89 -5.46 11.45
C GLY A 10 -10.08 -6.98 11.57
N LEU A 11 -9.01 -7.77 11.61
CA LEU A 11 -9.12 -9.23 11.69
C LEU A 11 -9.48 -9.74 13.09
N GLN A 12 -8.90 -9.14 14.14
CA GLN A 12 -9.10 -9.57 15.52
C GLN A 12 -10.38 -9.01 16.15
N LEU A 13 -10.74 -7.76 15.83
CA LEU A 13 -11.87 -7.06 16.45
C LEU A 13 -13.06 -6.91 15.49
N GLY A 14 -12.83 -7.01 14.18
CA GLY A 14 -13.82 -6.65 13.18
C GLY A 14 -15.11 -7.46 13.26
N THR A 15 -15.06 -8.77 13.46
CA THR A 15 -16.26 -9.61 13.52
C THR A 15 -17.24 -9.18 14.62
N ARG A 16 -16.74 -8.61 15.72
CA ARG A 16 -17.57 -8.13 16.83
C ARG A 16 -18.04 -6.69 16.67
N PHE A 17 -17.23 -5.84 16.04
CA PHE A 17 -17.47 -4.40 16.00
C PHE A 17 -17.93 -3.86 14.63
N LEU A 18 -17.91 -4.67 13.57
CA LEU A 18 -18.23 -4.21 12.20
C LEU A 18 -19.64 -3.64 12.09
N GLU A 19 -20.64 -4.26 12.72
CA GLU A 19 -22.01 -3.74 12.73
C GLU A 19 -22.09 -2.38 13.45
N THR A 20 -21.44 -2.26 14.60
CA THR A 20 -21.38 -0.99 15.36
C THR A 20 -20.70 0.12 14.56
N VAL A 21 -19.56 -0.18 13.94
CA VAL A 21 -18.84 0.75 13.06
C VAL A 21 -19.71 1.14 11.87
N SER A 22 -20.41 0.19 11.26
CA SER A 22 -21.32 0.44 10.14
C SER A 22 -22.50 1.31 10.55
N GLY A 23 -23.05 1.11 11.75
CA GLY A 23 -24.09 1.94 12.34
C GLY A 23 -23.64 3.39 12.51
N TYR A 24 -22.46 3.62 13.09
CA TYR A 24 -21.89 4.97 13.21
C TYR A 24 -21.57 5.59 11.86
N ALA A 25 -20.97 4.85 10.94
CA ALA A 25 -20.69 5.35 9.60
C ALA A 25 -21.97 5.81 8.88
N ARG A 26 -23.08 5.09 9.03
CA ARG A 26 -24.38 5.49 8.48
C ARG A 26 -24.99 6.69 9.19
N ALA A 27 -24.84 6.80 10.50
CA ALA A 27 -25.37 7.91 11.28
C ALA A 27 -24.70 9.25 10.95
N TYR A 28 -23.41 9.23 10.56
CA TYR A 28 -22.62 10.43 10.29
C TYR A 28 -22.36 10.69 8.79
N ALA A 29 -22.88 9.86 7.89
CA ALA A 29 -22.76 10.04 6.45
C ALA A 29 -24.05 10.58 5.83
N LEU A 30 -23.93 11.20 4.64
CA LEU A 30 -25.08 11.54 3.83
C LEU A 30 -25.86 10.28 3.42
N HIS A 31 -27.18 10.37 3.39
CA HIS A 31 -28.06 9.22 3.17
C HIS A 31 -27.79 8.47 1.86
N TYR A 32 -27.65 9.21 0.74
CA TYR A 32 -27.43 8.62 -0.58
C TYR A 32 -26.12 7.81 -0.68
N PRO A 33 -24.92 8.33 -0.34
CA PRO A 33 -23.71 7.52 -0.35
C PRO A 33 -23.72 6.41 0.70
N ALA A 34 -24.27 6.65 1.90
CA ALA A 34 -24.38 5.63 2.95
C ALA A 34 -25.20 4.40 2.50
N SER A 35 -26.23 4.61 1.66
CA SER A 35 -27.04 3.52 1.10
C SER A 35 -26.32 2.70 0.02
N ARG A 36 -25.24 3.25 -0.57
CA ARG A 36 -24.52 2.65 -1.71
C ARG A 36 -23.12 2.13 -1.36
N THR A 37 -22.68 2.33 -0.13
CA THR A 37 -21.36 1.91 0.35
C THR A 37 -21.47 0.77 1.35
N GLY A 38 -20.90 -0.37 1.01
CA GLY A 38 -20.76 -1.51 1.93
C GLY A 38 -19.49 -1.39 2.75
N ILE A 39 -19.55 -1.75 4.04
CA ILE A 39 -18.37 -1.81 4.92
C ILE A 39 -18.15 -3.28 5.30
N GLY A 40 -16.91 -3.76 5.15
CA GLY A 40 -16.57 -5.16 5.38
C GLY A 40 -15.16 -5.34 5.94
N LEU A 41 -14.79 -6.58 6.25
CA LEU A 41 -13.42 -6.92 6.64
C LEU A 41 -12.59 -7.31 5.42
N GLY A 42 -11.32 -6.92 5.41
CA GLY A 42 -10.35 -7.43 4.46
C GLY A 42 -10.06 -8.91 4.69
N THR A 43 -9.90 -9.68 3.62
CA THR A 43 -9.67 -11.14 3.68
C THR A 43 -8.23 -11.55 3.38
N LEU A 44 -7.36 -10.57 3.07
CA LEU A 44 -5.96 -10.81 2.68
C LEU A 44 -5.04 -11.10 3.87
N GLY A 45 -5.54 -11.03 5.10
CA GLY A 45 -4.75 -11.30 6.30
C GLY A 45 -3.85 -10.12 6.71
N PRO A 46 -2.99 -10.34 7.72
CA PRO A 46 -2.10 -9.30 8.26
C PRO A 46 -1.04 -8.83 7.25
N GLU A 47 -0.61 -9.71 6.35
CA GLU A 47 0.42 -9.44 5.34
C GLU A 47 -0.10 -8.68 4.11
N ALA A 48 -1.35 -8.20 4.12
CA ALA A 48 -1.94 -7.51 2.98
C ALA A 48 -1.10 -6.33 2.46
N VAL A 49 -0.42 -5.62 3.38
CA VAL A 49 0.49 -4.52 3.03
C VAL A 49 1.76 -5.05 2.38
N THR A 50 2.36 -6.12 2.93
CA THR A 50 3.54 -6.78 2.36
C THR A 50 3.27 -7.28 0.94
N VAL A 51 2.13 -7.95 0.74
CA VAL A 51 1.69 -8.44 -0.57
C VAL A 51 1.46 -7.27 -1.53
N GLY A 52 0.80 -6.20 -1.08
CA GLY A 52 0.59 -4.99 -1.88
C GLY A 52 1.90 -4.33 -2.30
N ALA A 53 2.85 -4.21 -1.39
CA ALA A 53 4.17 -3.65 -1.66
C ALA A 53 4.95 -4.50 -2.69
N ALA A 54 4.89 -5.83 -2.56
CA ALA A 54 5.51 -6.75 -3.52
C ALA A 54 4.88 -6.66 -4.93
N LEU A 55 3.64 -6.20 -5.04
CA LEU A 55 2.94 -6.00 -6.31
C LEU A 55 3.27 -4.67 -7.00
N LEU A 56 3.77 -3.65 -6.28
CA LEU A 56 4.03 -2.33 -6.86
C LEU A 56 4.93 -2.39 -8.11
N PRO A 57 6.05 -3.14 -8.14
CA PRO A 57 6.88 -3.22 -9.34
C PRO A 57 6.14 -3.82 -10.55
N LEU A 58 5.22 -4.75 -10.31
CA LEU A 58 4.41 -5.36 -11.37
C LEU A 58 3.34 -4.39 -11.87
N VAL A 59 2.70 -3.63 -10.98
CA VAL A 59 1.75 -2.57 -11.35
C VAL A 59 2.44 -1.54 -12.24
N ASP A 60 3.62 -1.06 -11.84
CA ASP A 60 4.39 -0.08 -12.60
C ASP A 60 4.82 -0.62 -13.97
N PHE A 61 5.25 -1.89 -14.02
CA PHE A 61 5.61 -2.56 -15.27
C PHE A 61 4.42 -2.66 -16.24
N PHE A 62 3.26 -3.08 -15.74
CA PHE A 62 2.05 -3.19 -16.56
C PHE A 62 1.51 -1.82 -17.00
N ALA A 63 1.57 -0.81 -16.14
CA ALA A 63 1.20 0.56 -16.51
C ALA A 63 2.07 1.12 -17.66
N GLN A 64 3.31 0.66 -17.79
CA GLN A 64 4.23 1.03 -18.88
C GLN A 64 4.05 0.19 -20.16
N GLY A 65 3.09 -0.74 -20.17
CA GLY A 65 2.84 -1.65 -21.29
C GLY A 65 3.85 -2.81 -21.34
N GLY A 66 4.40 -3.21 -20.20
CA GLY A 66 5.37 -4.31 -20.12
C GLY A 66 6.77 -3.95 -20.66
N ARG A 67 7.05 -2.66 -20.83
CA ARG A 67 8.40 -2.18 -21.10
C ARG A 67 9.15 -2.08 -19.80
N ARG A 68 10.36 -2.63 -19.80
CA ARG A 68 11.30 -2.40 -18.69
C ARG A 68 11.64 -0.91 -18.70
N PRO A 69 11.55 -0.19 -17.55
CA PRO A 69 12.06 1.15 -17.48
C PRO A 69 13.54 1.12 -17.87
N GLU A 70 13.93 1.99 -18.80
CA GLU A 70 15.33 2.19 -19.14
C GLU A 70 16.07 2.45 -17.82
N ARG A 71 17.08 1.64 -17.52
CA ARG A 71 17.83 1.81 -16.27
C ARG A 71 18.47 3.18 -16.37
N GLU A 72 18.04 4.11 -15.52
CA GLU A 72 18.66 5.42 -15.46
C GLU A 72 20.18 5.19 -15.31
N PRO A 73 21.00 5.73 -16.24
CA PRO A 73 22.43 5.49 -16.20
C PRO A 73 22.92 5.91 -14.83
N ALA A 74 23.61 5.01 -14.13
CA ALA A 74 24.14 5.30 -12.81
C ALA A 74 25.01 6.56 -12.94
N VAL A 75 24.58 7.66 -12.32
CA VAL A 75 25.37 8.88 -12.25
C VAL A 75 26.70 8.47 -11.59
N PRO A 76 27.85 8.66 -12.26
CA PRO A 76 29.14 8.31 -11.67
C PRO A 76 29.26 9.00 -10.31
N ALA A 77 29.75 8.27 -9.31
CA ALA A 77 29.99 8.86 -8.01
C ALA A 77 30.85 10.13 -8.18
N PRO A 78 30.48 11.25 -7.55
CA PRO A 78 31.25 12.48 -7.67
C PRO A 78 32.68 12.24 -7.20
N ALA A 79 33.66 12.85 -7.89
CA ALA A 79 35.08 12.54 -7.75
C ALA A 79 35.63 12.57 -6.32
N TRP A 80 35.02 13.34 -5.42
CA TRP A 80 35.39 13.39 -4.01
C TRP A 80 35.08 12.10 -3.24
N GLN A 81 34.03 11.36 -3.63
CA GLN A 81 33.69 10.07 -3.01
C GLN A 81 34.69 8.98 -3.41
N SER A 82 35.07 8.93 -4.69
CA SER A 82 36.12 8.01 -5.17
C SER A 82 37.44 8.27 -4.46
N ALA A 83 37.83 9.54 -4.35
CA ALA A 83 39.05 9.94 -3.66
C ALA A 83 39.06 9.61 -2.15
N LEU A 84 37.89 9.55 -1.49
CA LEU A 84 37.79 9.11 -0.10
C LEU A 84 37.90 7.59 0.05
N GLN A 85 37.30 6.82 -0.87
CA GLN A 85 37.39 5.36 -0.83
C GLN A 85 38.83 4.85 -1.01
N ASP A 86 39.59 5.48 -1.90
CA ASP A 86 41.02 5.15 -2.10
C ASP A 86 41.85 5.39 -0.84
N ARG A 87 41.53 6.45 -0.08
CA ARG A 87 42.23 6.81 1.16
C ARG A 87 41.89 5.93 2.35
N VAL A 88 40.69 5.34 2.37
CA VAL A 88 40.25 4.44 3.45
C VAL A 88 40.71 2.99 3.18
N SER A 89 41.03 2.68 1.92
CA SER A 89 41.48 1.34 1.51
C SER A 89 43.01 1.16 1.53
N THR A 90 43.75 2.22 1.92
CA THR A 90 45.21 2.21 2.13
C THR A 90 45.51 2.15 3.63
#